data_AF-A0A257WY15-F1
#
_entry.id   AF-A0A257WY15-F1
#
_cell.length_a   1.000
_cell.length_b   1.000
_cell.length_c   1.000
_cell.angle_alpha   90.00
_cell.angle_beta   90.00
_cell.angle_gamma   90.00
#
_symmetry.space_group_name_H-M   'P 1'
#
loop_
_entity.id
_entity.type
_entity.pdbx_description
1 polymer ?
#
loop_
_entity_poly.entity_id
_entity_poly.type
_entity_poly.pdbx_seq_one_letter_code
_entity_poly.pdbx_strand_id
1 'polypeptide(L)'
;MNAELIDAAVDLARRLQLRATELQTPAEKRQQAELDRMLQTASDKATLVQLTDQAFRPRSAARVADQFTHILDVQGVPRFFSPLDRALLRGFQTFGGWLPGVSVPMVKEHMQHETANVILPAEPEVLAEHLRQRTEQGVRMNVNFLGEAILSEAEAERRLTLYLEAMQHAETEVFSVKISTLYSQMSPLAREHTIATLSDRLERLYRSAARATFTRRDGTQVPKFIYLDMEEYRDLSLTCEVFMRTLERRGLEQVSAGIVLQAYIPDSYLWQQ
;
A
#
# COMPACT_ATOMS: atom_id res chain seq x y z
N MET A 1 -28.64 -17.97 12.08
CA MET A 1 -28.26 -16.54 12.09
C MET A 1 -29.38 -15.75 12.73
N ASN A 2 -29.05 -14.71 13.50
CA ASN A 2 -30.04 -13.85 14.14
C ASN A 2 -30.66 -12.92 13.08
N ALA A 3 -31.97 -13.04 12.85
CA ALA A 3 -32.69 -12.26 11.84
C ALA A 3 -32.64 -10.74 12.14
N GLU A 4 -32.73 -10.35 13.41
CA GLU A 4 -32.66 -8.94 13.82
C GLU A 4 -31.30 -8.33 13.49
N LEU A 5 -30.21 -9.10 13.63
CA LEU A 5 -28.87 -8.63 13.26
C LEU A 5 -28.71 -8.48 11.74
N ILE A 6 -29.33 -9.37 10.95
CA ILE A 6 -29.33 -9.26 9.49
C ILE A 6 -30.05 -7.98 9.07
N ASP A 7 -31.24 -7.75 9.60
CA ASP A 7 -32.04 -6.57 9.28
C ASP A 7 -31.31 -5.28 9.70
N ALA A 8 -30.74 -5.26 10.90
CA ALA A 8 -29.94 -4.13 11.38
C ALA A 8 -28.71 -3.85 10.49
N ALA A 9 -28.03 -4.90 10.00
CA ALA A 9 -26.88 -4.76 9.10
C ALA A 9 -27.30 -4.22 7.73
N VAL A 10 -28.41 -4.72 7.15
CA VAL A 10 -28.96 -4.23 5.89
C VAL A 10 -29.38 -2.77 6.01
N ASP A 11 -30.05 -2.41 7.10
CA ASP A 11 -30.47 -1.04 7.35
C ASP A 11 -29.29 -0.09 7.53
N LEU A 12 -28.25 -0.52 8.24
CA LEU A 12 -27.02 0.26 8.36
C LEU A 12 -26.34 0.43 7.00
N ALA A 13 -26.20 -0.63 6.22
CA ALA A 13 -25.61 -0.57 4.89
C ALA A 13 -26.39 0.40 3.98
N ARG A 14 -27.72 0.37 4.03
CA ARG A 14 -28.58 1.32 3.29
C ARG A 14 -28.30 2.76 3.70
N ARG A 15 -28.26 3.06 5.01
CA ARG A 15 -27.99 4.41 5.50
C ARG A 15 -26.60 4.91 5.07
N LEU A 16 -25.59 4.05 5.15
CA LEU A 16 -24.23 4.39 4.72
C LEU A 16 -24.17 4.67 3.21
N GLN A 17 -24.80 3.83 2.38
CA GLN A 17 -24.84 4.00 0.93
C GLN A 17 -25.53 5.29 0.50
N LEU A 18 -26.69 5.60 1.11
CA LEU A 18 -27.41 6.84 0.86
C LEU A 18 -26.56 8.05 1.22
N ARG A 19 -25.95 8.03 2.41
CA ARG A 19 -25.08 9.12 2.87
C ARG A 19 -23.86 9.31 1.98
N ALA A 20 -23.22 8.23 1.54
CA ALA A 20 -22.09 8.29 0.62
C ALA A 20 -22.50 8.91 -0.74
N THR A 21 -23.69 8.57 -1.24
CA THR A 21 -24.22 9.10 -2.50
C THR A 21 -24.51 10.61 -2.41
N GLU A 22 -25.04 11.07 -1.27
CA GLU A 22 -25.26 12.49 -0.99
C GLU A 22 -23.96 13.29 -0.92
N LEU A 23 -22.92 12.72 -0.31
CA LEU A 23 -21.62 13.36 -0.11
C LEU A 23 -20.72 13.32 -1.36
N GLN A 24 -21.07 12.52 -2.35
CA GLN A 24 -20.23 12.29 -3.53
C GLN A 24 -20.01 13.58 -4.34
N THR A 25 -18.75 13.96 -4.47
CA THR A 25 -18.32 15.13 -5.22
C THR A 25 -18.40 14.92 -6.74
N PRO A 26 -18.46 16.00 -7.54
CA PRO A 26 -18.40 15.89 -9.00
C PRO A 26 -17.10 15.27 -9.53
N ALA A 27 -15.99 15.40 -8.80
CA ALA A 27 -14.73 14.75 -9.15
C ALA A 27 -14.81 13.23 -8.98
N GLU A 28 -15.30 12.77 -7.83
CA GLU A 28 -15.51 11.34 -7.54
C GLU A 28 -16.50 10.69 -8.51
N LYS A 29 -17.57 11.40 -8.90
CA LYS A 29 -18.52 10.92 -9.93
C LYS A 29 -17.84 10.67 -11.28
N ARG A 30 -16.94 11.58 -11.69
CA ARG A 30 -16.18 11.44 -12.94
C ARG A 30 -15.22 10.26 -12.87
N GLN A 31 -14.49 10.14 -11.76
CA GLN A 31 -13.56 9.03 -11.52
C GLN A 31 -14.28 7.68 -11.49
N GLN A 32 -15.44 7.58 -10.82
CA GLN A 32 -16.26 6.36 -10.81
C GLN A 32 -16.70 5.98 -12.22
N ALA A 33 -17.24 6.93 -13.00
CA ALA A 33 -17.66 6.68 -14.38
C ALA A 33 -16.49 6.24 -15.27
N GLU A 34 -15.27 6.72 -14.99
CA GLU A 34 -14.05 6.28 -15.67
C GLU A 34 -13.68 4.83 -15.33
N LEU A 35 -13.66 4.49 -14.05
CA LEU A 35 -13.42 3.10 -13.59
C LEU A 35 -14.47 2.13 -14.16
N ASP A 36 -15.74 2.53 -14.20
CA ASP A 36 -16.82 1.72 -14.77
C ASP A 36 -16.57 1.40 -16.25
N ARG A 37 -16.13 2.40 -17.06
CA ARG A 37 -15.77 2.18 -18.46
C ARG A 37 -14.57 1.24 -18.60
N MET A 38 -13.57 1.37 -17.73
CA MET A 38 -12.39 0.50 -17.72
C MET A 38 -12.77 -0.97 -17.45
N LEU A 39 -13.69 -1.21 -16.50
CA LEU A 39 -14.12 -2.56 -16.12
C LEU A 39 -14.96 -3.25 -17.20
N GLN A 40 -15.63 -2.49 -18.07
CA GLN A 40 -16.45 -3.04 -19.15
C GLN A 40 -15.63 -3.66 -20.30
N THR A 41 -14.34 -3.32 -20.42
CA THR A 41 -13.51 -3.76 -21.55
C THR A 41 -12.22 -4.42 -21.08
N ALA A 42 -12.06 -5.72 -21.32
CA ALA A 42 -10.90 -6.48 -20.85
C ALA A 42 -9.55 -5.97 -21.43
N SER A 43 -9.53 -5.50 -22.68
CA SER A 43 -8.33 -4.94 -23.32
C SER A 43 -7.87 -3.63 -22.68
N ASP A 44 -8.80 -2.80 -22.21
CA ASP A 44 -8.48 -1.53 -21.55
C ASP A 44 -7.73 -1.78 -20.23
N LYS A 45 -8.14 -2.81 -19.48
CA LYS A 45 -7.42 -3.25 -18.27
C LYS A 45 -6.01 -3.73 -18.59
N ALA A 46 -5.84 -4.55 -19.63
CA ALA A 46 -4.53 -5.04 -20.03
C ALA A 46 -3.58 -3.90 -20.43
N THR A 47 -4.11 -2.93 -21.18
CA THR A 47 -3.36 -1.73 -21.59
C THR A 47 -2.90 -0.93 -20.38
N LEU A 48 -3.80 -0.64 -19.44
CA LEU A 48 -3.46 0.12 -18.24
C LEU A 48 -2.35 -0.56 -17.44
N VAL A 49 -2.49 -1.88 -17.19
CA VAL A 49 -1.50 -2.66 -16.46
C VAL A 49 -0.13 -2.60 -17.15
N GLN A 50 -0.07 -2.79 -18.47
CA GLN A 50 1.19 -2.74 -19.22
C GLN A 50 1.80 -1.34 -19.24
N LEU A 51 0.99 -0.29 -19.40
CA LEU A 51 1.48 1.10 -19.37
C LEU A 51 2.08 1.43 -17.99
N THR A 52 1.41 1.06 -16.91
CA THR A 52 1.89 1.33 -15.54
C THR A 52 3.10 0.47 -15.17
N ASP A 53 3.14 -0.80 -15.58
CA ASP A 53 4.18 -1.75 -15.16
C ASP A 53 5.41 -1.74 -16.06
N GLN A 54 5.25 -1.63 -17.38
CA GLN A 54 6.35 -1.83 -18.33
C GLN A 54 6.93 -0.53 -18.85
N ALA A 55 6.10 0.47 -19.14
CA ALA A 55 6.55 1.65 -19.88
C ALA A 55 7.65 2.42 -19.14
N PHE A 56 7.60 2.47 -17.81
CA PHE A 56 8.53 3.26 -16.98
C PHE A 56 9.68 2.46 -16.35
N ARG A 57 9.82 1.15 -16.64
CA ARG A 57 10.98 0.36 -16.18
C ARG A 57 12.32 0.89 -16.73
N PRO A 58 12.41 1.32 -18.00
CA PRO A 58 13.67 1.86 -18.52
C PRO A 58 13.98 3.23 -17.93
N ARG A 59 15.26 3.49 -17.63
CA ARG A 59 15.73 4.83 -17.23
C ARG A 59 15.84 5.82 -18.39
N SER A 60 15.92 5.31 -19.63
CA SER A 60 16.06 6.14 -20.83
C SER A 60 14.69 6.61 -21.34
N ALA A 61 14.49 7.93 -21.42
CA ALA A 61 13.27 8.53 -21.95
C ALA A 61 12.94 8.04 -23.37
N ALA A 62 13.95 7.83 -24.23
CA ALA A 62 13.74 7.28 -25.57
C ALA A 62 13.16 5.86 -25.52
N ARG A 63 13.66 5.00 -24.62
CA ARG A 63 13.11 3.65 -24.44
C ARG A 63 11.71 3.65 -23.82
N VAL A 64 11.44 4.56 -22.90
CA VAL A 64 10.11 4.73 -22.32
C VAL A 64 9.12 5.12 -23.42
N ALA A 65 9.46 6.10 -24.25
CA ALA A 65 8.61 6.52 -25.36
C ALA A 65 8.35 5.38 -26.36
N ASP A 66 9.39 4.64 -26.75
CA ASP A 66 9.23 3.48 -27.64
C ASP A 66 8.33 2.40 -27.04
N GLN A 67 8.54 2.03 -25.77
CA GLN A 67 7.73 1.03 -25.09
C GLN A 67 6.27 1.49 -24.95
N PHE A 68 6.06 2.76 -24.60
CA PHE A 68 4.74 3.34 -24.43
C PHE A 68 3.98 3.35 -25.76
N THR A 69 4.62 3.77 -26.85
CA THR A 69 4.04 3.71 -28.21
C THR A 69 3.74 2.27 -28.62
N HIS A 70 4.66 1.33 -28.38
CA HIS A 70 4.44 -0.09 -28.68
C HIS A 70 3.20 -0.66 -27.98
N ILE A 71 3.00 -0.35 -26.69
CA ILE A 71 1.82 -0.80 -25.94
C ILE A 71 0.54 -0.21 -26.55
N LEU A 72 0.54 1.08 -26.92
CA LEU A 72 -0.59 1.73 -27.57
C LEU A 72 -0.87 1.17 -28.98
N ASP A 73 0.16 0.77 -29.73
CA ASP A 73 0.01 0.17 -31.06
C ASP A 73 -0.62 -1.23 -30.98
N VAL A 74 -0.20 -2.05 -30.00
CA VAL A 74 -0.66 -3.43 -29.85
C VAL A 74 -2.05 -3.48 -29.20
N GLN A 75 -2.28 -2.70 -28.15
CA GLN A 75 -3.50 -2.77 -27.34
C GLN A 75 -4.54 -1.70 -27.70
N GLY A 76 -4.12 -0.63 -28.39
CA GLY A 76 -4.94 0.55 -28.66
C GLY A 76 -4.94 1.56 -27.52
N VAL A 77 -5.38 2.78 -27.83
CA VAL A 77 -5.59 3.82 -26.81
C VAL A 77 -6.84 3.48 -25.98
N PRO A 78 -6.74 3.35 -24.65
CA PRO A 78 -7.87 2.91 -23.83
C PRO A 78 -9.06 3.85 -23.90
N ARG A 79 -10.27 3.29 -23.86
CA ARG A 79 -11.52 4.03 -24.03
C ARG A 79 -12.10 4.51 -22.71
N PHE A 80 -11.45 4.26 -21.58
CA PHE A 80 -11.91 4.78 -20.29
C PHE A 80 -11.46 6.21 -20.04
N PHE A 81 -10.25 6.56 -20.48
CA PHE A 81 -9.64 7.89 -20.36
C PHE A 81 -10.54 9.02 -20.89
N SER A 82 -10.34 10.22 -20.37
CA SER A 82 -11.07 11.40 -20.84
C SER A 82 -10.80 11.68 -22.33
N PRO A 83 -11.70 12.37 -23.05
CA PRO A 83 -11.46 12.72 -24.46
C PRO A 83 -10.15 13.49 -24.67
N LEU A 84 -9.76 14.32 -23.70
CA LEU A 84 -8.49 15.04 -23.72
C LEU A 84 -7.30 14.08 -23.61
N ASP A 85 -7.33 13.18 -22.64
CA ASP A 85 -6.25 12.22 -22.43
C ASP A 85 -6.10 11.27 -23.62
N ARG A 86 -7.21 10.87 -24.26
CA ARG A 86 -7.15 10.10 -25.51
C ARG A 86 -6.51 10.89 -26.64
N ALA A 87 -6.79 12.19 -26.75
CA ALA A 87 -6.16 13.05 -27.75
C ALA A 87 -4.66 13.18 -27.47
N LEU A 88 -4.26 13.33 -26.19
CA LEU A 88 -2.87 13.36 -25.77
C LEU A 88 -2.14 12.04 -26.05
N LEU A 89 -2.75 10.89 -25.72
CA LEU A 89 -2.20 9.57 -25.96
C LEU A 89 -2.05 9.27 -27.46
N ARG A 90 -3.03 9.66 -28.29
CA ARG A 90 -2.92 9.56 -29.75
C ARG A 90 -1.84 10.49 -30.31
N GLY A 91 -1.75 11.71 -29.77
CA GLY A 91 -0.68 12.65 -30.08
C GLY A 91 0.70 12.07 -29.72
N PHE A 92 0.81 11.42 -28.56
CA PHE A 92 2.02 10.72 -28.13
C PHE A 92 2.35 9.52 -29.02
N GLN A 93 1.36 8.70 -29.38
CA GLN A 93 1.55 7.58 -30.29
C GLN A 93 2.12 8.04 -31.64
N THR A 94 1.70 9.22 -32.11
CA THR A 94 2.10 9.76 -33.43
C THR A 94 3.40 10.55 -33.39
N PHE A 95 3.64 11.34 -32.33
CA PHE A 95 4.74 12.32 -32.24
C PHE A 95 5.60 12.18 -30.98
N GLY A 96 5.21 11.35 -30.02
CA GLY A 96 5.85 11.24 -28.70
C GLY A 96 7.29 10.75 -28.75
N GLY A 97 7.66 10.01 -29.80
CA GLY A 97 9.04 9.59 -30.08
C GLY A 97 9.96 10.71 -30.60
N TRP A 98 9.42 11.87 -31.00
CA TRP A 98 10.23 12.95 -31.61
C TRP A 98 10.92 13.83 -30.56
N LEU A 99 10.29 14.03 -29.40
CA LEU A 99 10.90 14.71 -28.25
C LEU A 99 10.66 13.94 -26.93
N PRO A 100 11.27 12.73 -26.78
CA PRO A 100 11.09 11.91 -25.58
C PRO A 100 11.47 12.63 -24.28
N GLY A 101 12.42 13.58 -24.35
CA GLY A 101 12.85 14.37 -23.20
C GLY A 101 11.80 15.33 -22.64
N VAL A 102 10.70 15.60 -23.37
CA VAL A 102 9.58 16.44 -22.91
C VAL A 102 8.33 15.60 -22.71
N SER A 103 8.04 14.71 -23.67
CA SER A 103 6.81 13.92 -23.66
C SER A 103 6.76 12.92 -22.49
N VAL A 104 7.87 12.25 -22.18
CA VAL A 104 7.93 11.26 -21.10
C VAL A 104 7.78 11.89 -19.71
N PRO A 105 8.48 12.98 -19.35
CA PRO A 105 8.25 13.67 -18.08
C PRO A 105 6.80 14.10 -17.89
N MET A 106 6.15 14.66 -18.92
CA MET A 106 4.75 15.10 -18.83
C MET A 106 3.78 13.95 -18.52
N VAL A 107 3.92 12.82 -19.22
CA VAL A 107 3.08 11.63 -18.95
C VAL A 107 3.35 11.09 -17.56
N LYS A 108 4.63 11.03 -17.14
CA LYS A 108 5.01 10.57 -15.81
C LYS A 108 4.43 11.46 -14.72
N GLU A 109 4.51 12.78 -14.87
CA GLU A 109 3.96 13.77 -13.93
C GLU A 109 2.44 13.65 -13.82
N HIS A 110 1.74 13.50 -14.94
CA HIS A 110 0.29 13.28 -14.96
C HIS A 110 -0.08 11.99 -14.21
N MET A 111 0.62 10.88 -14.44
CA MET A 111 0.38 9.62 -13.72
C MET A 111 0.68 9.72 -12.22
N GLN A 112 1.74 10.46 -11.85
CA GLN A 112 2.06 10.71 -10.44
C GLN A 112 0.97 11.55 -9.77
N HIS A 113 0.45 12.57 -10.46
CA HIS A 113 -0.64 13.40 -9.95
C HIS A 113 -1.93 12.57 -9.73
N GLU A 114 -2.30 11.71 -10.69
CA GLU A 114 -3.47 10.82 -10.55
C GLU A 114 -3.33 9.82 -9.38
N THR A 115 -2.10 9.37 -9.10
CA THR A 115 -1.83 8.43 -8.00
C THR A 115 -1.51 9.09 -6.65
N ALA A 116 -1.32 10.42 -6.61
CA ALA A 116 -0.94 11.16 -5.40
C ALA A 116 -1.99 11.08 -4.28
N ASN A 117 -3.26 10.81 -4.62
CA ASN A 117 -4.32 10.59 -3.64
C ASN A 117 -4.19 9.23 -2.90
N VAL A 118 -3.35 8.32 -3.40
CA VAL A 118 -3.21 6.94 -2.90
C VAL A 118 -1.79 6.65 -2.43
N ILE A 119 -0.77 7.15 -3.14
CA ILE A 119 0.65 6.97 -2.82
C ILE A 119 1.21 8.33 -2.43
N LEU A 120 1.59 8.45 -1.16
CA LEU A 120 2.19 9.68 -0.63
C LEU A 120 3.71 9.68 -0.88
N PRO A 121 4.28 10.83 -1.25
CA PRO A 121 5.72 11.01 -1.26
C PRO A 121 6.30 10.72 0.15
N ALA A 122 7.43 10.01 0.19
CA ALA A 122 8.05 9.57 1.44
C ALA A 122 8.96 10.65 2.07
N GLU A 123 9.12 11.79 1.39
CA GLU A 123 9.87 12.96 1.84
C GLU A 123 9.35 13.41 3.22
N PRO A 124 10.23 13.53 4.24
CA PRO A 124 9.80 13.71 5.63
C PRO A 124 8.88 14.91 5.85
N GLU A 125 9.16 16.04 5.18
CA GLU A 125 8.37 17.27 5.34
C GLU A 125 6.96 17.11 4.77
N VAL A 126 6.85 16.51 3.58
CA VAL A 126 5.57 16.27 2.88
C VAL A 126 4.74 15.25 3.67
N LEU A 127 5.37 14.16 4.12
CA LEU A 127 4.71 13.14 4.91
C LEU A 127 4.22 13.70 6.26
N ALA A 128 5.06 14.46 6.96
CA ALA A 128 4.70 15.03 8.26
C ALA A 128 3.53 16.02 8.14
N GLU A 129 3.53 16.88 7.11
CA GLU A 129 2.40 17.78 6.85
C GLU A 129 1.10 17.01 6.58
N HIS A 130 1.16 15.98 5.72
CA HIS A 130 0.00 15.14 5.45
C HIS A 130 -0.53 14.46 6.72
N LEU A 131 0.35 13.86 7.53
CA LEU A 131 -0.04 13.17 8.76
C LEU A 131 -0.64 14.13 9.79
N ARG A 132 -0.14 15.37 9.91
CA ARG A 132 -0.75 16.40 10.75
C ARG A 132 -2.15 16.77 10.27
N GLN A 133 -2.32 17.03 8.98
CA GLN A 133 -3.64 17.35 8.40
C GLN A 133 -4.65 16.22 8.61
N ARG A 134 -4.25 14.95 8.40
CA ARG A 134 -5.11 13.79 8.67
C ARG A 134 -5.43 13.63 10.14
N THR A 135 -4.42 13.85 10.99
CA THR A 135 -4.61 13.89 12.43
C THR A 135 -5.67 14.93 12.76
N GLU A 136 -5.59 16.17 12.27
CA GLU A 136 -6.55 17.30 12.41
C GLU A 136 -7.95 17.06 11.81
N GLN A 137 -8.09 16.11 10.89
CA GLN A 137 -9.39 15.62 10.39
C GLN A 137 -10.02 14.51 11.25
N GLY A 138 -9.22 13.86 12.08
CA GLY A 138 -9.67 12.89 13.09
C GLY A 138 -9.37 11.47 12.65
N VAL A 139 -8.49 11.35 11.67
CA VAL A 139 -8.10 10.11 11.03
C VAL A 139 -6.82 9.62 11.67
N ARG A 140 -6.85 8.39 12.17
CA ARG A 140 -5.67 7.67 12.64
C ARG A 140 -5.01 6.98 11.45
N MET A 141 -3.77 7.36 11.16
CA MET A 141 -3.04 6.86 9.99
C MET A 141 -2.21 5.64 10.35
N ASN A 142 -2.25 4.61 9.50
CA ASN A 142 -1.32 3.49 9.52
C ASN A 142 -0.33 3.64 8.35
N VAL A 143 0.97 3.74 8.66
CA VAL A 143 2.02 4.00 7.68
C VAL A 143 2.63 2.68 7.22
N ASN A 144 2.66 2.47 5.90
CA ASN A 144 3.33 1.34 5.25
C ASN A 144 4.36 1.87 4.27
N PHE A 145 5.62 1.47 4.43
CA PHE A 145 6.68 1.88 3.50
C PHE A 145 6.69 0.97 2.28
N LEU A 146 6.31 1.55 1.14
CA LEU A 146 6.38 0.87 -0.14
C LEU A 146 7.83 0.59 -0.55
N GLY A 147 8.04 -0.53 -1.20
CA GLY A 147 9.31 -0.82 -1.87
C GLY A 147 9.26 -2.17 -2.57
N GLU A 148 10.26 -2.41 -3.40
CA GLU A 148 10.40 -3.65 -4.16
C GLU A 148 10.67 -4.85 -3.24
N ALA A 149 10.55 -6.06 -3.81
CA ALA A 149 10.93 -7.29 -3.14
C ALA A 149 12.39 -7.20 -2.68
N ILE A 150 12.65 -7.60 -1.44
CA ILE A 150 13.98 -7.58 -0.85
C ILE A 150 14.73 -8.82 -1.31
N LEU A 151 15.88 -8.63 -1.97
CA LEU A 151 16.67 -9.72 -2.55
C LEU A 151 17.96 -9.98 -1.75
N SER A 152 18.30 -9.11 -0.80
CA SER A 152 19.50 -9.24 0.03
C SER A 152 19.27 -8.85 1.49
N GLU A 153 20.11 -9.41 2.37
CA GLU A 153 20.09 -9.07 3.80
C GLU A 153 20.49 -7.62 4.07
N ALA A 154 21.31 -7.02 3.21
CA ALA A 154 21.64 -5.59 3.30
C ALA A 154 20.42 -4.71 3.00
N GLU A 155 19.54 -5.12 2.08
CA GLU A 155 18.27 -4.44 1.82
C GLU A 155 17.28 -4.63 2.97
N ALA A 156 17.21 -5.84 3.54
CA ALA A 156 16.40 -6.13 4.72
C ALA A 156 16.79 -5.24 5.91
N GLU A 157 18.08 -5.13 6.20
CA GLU A 157 18.57 -4.27 7.29
C GLU A 157 18.33 -2.79 6.98
N ARG A 158 18.48 -2.34 5.73
CA ARG A 158 18.11 -0.96 5.33
C ARG A 158 16.63 -0.69 5.59
N ARG A 159 15.74 -1.63 5.25
CA ARG A 159 14.30 -1.48 5.49
C ARG A 159 13.99 -1.46 6.99
N LEU A 160 14.62 -2.32 7.77
CA LEU A 160 14.49 -2.33 9.22
C LEU A 160 14.92 -1.00 9.84
N THR A 161 16.07 -0.46 9.43
CA THR A 161 16.55 0.86 9.86
C THR A 161 15.57 1.97 9.49
N LEU A 162 15.00 1.94 8.28
CA LEU A 162 14.00 2.91 7.84
C LEU A 162 12.76 2.91 8.76
N TYR A 163 12.26 1.73 9.18
CA TYR A 163 11.18 1.66 10.16
C TYR A 163 11.59 2.26 11.53
N LEU A 164 12.81 1.95 12.00
CA LEU A 164 13.30 2.43 13.28
C LEU A 164 13.48 3.96 13.31
N GLU A 165 13.98 4.54 12.22
CA GLU A 165 14.08 5.98 12.01
C GLU A 165 12.69 6.61 11.95
N ALA A 166 11.77 6.00 11.19
CA ALA A 166 10.42 6.50 11.06
C ALA A 166 9.63 6.52 12.38
N MET A 167 9.94 5.57 13.28
CA MET A 167 9.41 5.54 14.64
C MET A 167 9.88 6.71 15.50
N GLN A 168 10.88 7.49 15.10
CA GLN A 168 11.29 8.70 15.81
C GLN A 168 10.46 9.94 15.43
N HIS A 169 9.71 9.92 14.32
CA HIS A 169 8.88 11.06 13.91
C HIS A 169 7.68 11.25 14.82
N ALA A 170 7.36 12.48 15.22
CA ALA A 170 6.27 12.76 16.15
C ALA A 170 4.88 12.49 15.54
N GLU A 171 4.78 12.52 14.21
CA GLU A 171 3.54 12.42 13.46
C GLU A 171 3.08 10.97 13.18
N THR A 172 3.92 9.98 13.45
CA THR A 172 3.63 8.57 13.15
C THR A 172 3.22 7.81 14.41
N GLU A 173 1.98 7.30 14.46
CA GLU A 173 1.50 6.48 15.57
C GLU A 173 1.59 4.98 15.26
N VAL A 174 1.22 4.59 14.04
CA VAL A 174 0.97 3.19 13.66
C VAL A 174 1.74 2.83 12.39
N PHE A 175 2.31 1.62 12.37
CA PHE A 175 3.02 1.06 11.22
C PHE A 175 2.48 -0.29 10.81
N SER A 176 2.53 -0.57 9.51
CA SER A 176 2.35 -1.90 8.94
C SER A 176 3.69 -2.43 8.45
N VAL A 177 4.05 -3.64 8.86
CA VAL A 177 5.32 -4.29 8.52
C VAL A 177 5.02 -5.67 7.94
N LYS A 178 5.82 -6.10 6.96
CA LYS A 178 5.71 -7.42 6.30
C LYS A 178 6.94 -8.24 6.60
N ILE A 179 6.80 -9.54 6.88
CA ILE A 179 7.95 -10.40 7.17
C ILE A 179 8.90 -10.52 5.97
N SER A 180 8.38 -10.51 4.73
CA SER A 180 9.20 -10.50 3.51
C SER A 180 10.13 -9.28 3.40
N THR A 181 9.76 -8.18 4.07
CA THR A 181 10.56 -6.95 4.11
C THR A 181 11.58 -6.93 5.23
N LEU A 182 11.57 -7.96 6.10
CA LEU A 182 12.51 -8.10 7.20
C LEU A 182 13.53 -9.19 6.95
N TYR A 183 13.36 -10.11 6.01
CA TYR A 183 14.33 -11.18 5.75
C TYR A 183 14.28 -11.63 4.29
N SER A 184 15.43 -11.65 3.62
CA SER A 184 15.50 -11.94 2.18
C SER A 184 15.63 -13.43 1.85
N GLN A 185 15.94 -14.28 2.84
CA GLN A 185 16.18 -15.71 2.66
C GLN A 185 15.09 -16.58 3.30
N MET A 186 13.87 -16.06 3.40
CA MET A 186 12.73 -16.80 3.95
C MET A 186 12.53 -18.12 3.20
N SER A 187 12.55 -19.23 3.93
CA SER A 187 12.36 -20.56 3.34
C SER A 187 11.52 -21.46 4.24
N PRO A 188 10.45 -22.08 3.71
CA PRO A 188 9.66 -23.03 4.49
C PRO A 188 10.46 -24.30 4.83
N LEU A 189 11.53 -24.62 4.08
CA LEU A 189 12.41 -25.76 4.36
C LEU A 189 13.28 -25.53 5.60
N ALA A 190 13.70 -24.29 5.83
CA ALA A 190 14.47 -23.88 6.99
C ALA A 190 13.58 -23.14 8.01
N ARG A 191 12.41 -23.71 8.32
CA ARG A 191 11.34 -23.05 9.08
C ARG A 191 11.82 -22.47 10.40
N GLU A 192 12.41 -23.29 11.27
CA GLU A 192 12.86 -22.84 12.59
C GLU A 192 13.92 -21.74 12.52
N HIS A 193 14.86 -21.84 11.58
CA HIS A 193 15.84 -20.78 11.34
C HIS A 193 15.17 -19.49 10.88
N THR A 194 14.25 -19.58 9.91
CA THR A 194 13.50 -18.44 9.39
C THR A 194 12.69 -17.76 10.48
N ILE A 195 11.99 -18.54 11.32
CA ILE A 195 11.22 -18.02 12.46
C ILE A 195 12.14 -17.31 13.45
N ALA A 196 13.28 -17.92 13.81
CA ALA A 196 14.21 -17.32 14.76
C ALA A 196 14.76 -15.98 14.25
N THR A 197 15.23 -15.92 12.99
CA THR A 197 15.77 -14.70 12.39
C THR A 197 14.71 -13.60 12.26
N LEU A 198 13.51 -13.93 11.81
CA LEU A 198 12.42 -12.96 11.72
C LEU A 198 11.99 -12.47 13.10
N SER A 199 11.95 -13.35 14.10
CA SER A 199 11.58 -12.99 15.47
C SER A 199 12.61 -12.04 16.10
N ASP A 200 13.90 -12.22 15.84
CA ASP A 200 14.96 -11.30 16.29
C ASP A 200 14.78 -9.89 15.71
N ARG A 201 14.44 -9.80 14.43
CA ARG A 201 14.21 -8.51 13.74
C ARG A 201 12.90 -7.85 14.17
N LEU A 202 11.85 -8.64 14.33
CA LEU A 202 10.54 -8.15 14.77
C LEU A 202 10.58 -7.69 16.23
N GLU A 203 11.33 -8.39 17.10
CA GLU A 203 11.58 -7.95 18.48
C GLU A 203 12.23 -6.56 18.53
N ARG A 204 13.23 -6.29 17.68
CA ARG A 204 13.86 -4.96 17.60
C ARG A 204 12.83 -3.87 17.29
N LEU A 205 11.90 -4.14 16.38
CA LEU A 205 10.82 -3.21 16.04
C LEU A 205 9.83 -3.03 17.18
N TYR A 206 9.33 -4.12 17.78
CA TYR A 206 8.39 -4.07 18.89
C TYR A 206 8.93 -3.34 20.11
N ARG A 207 10.19 -3.59 20.48
CA ARG A 207 10.84 -2.86 21.58
C ARG A 207 10.99 -1.38 21.28
N SER A 208 11.29 -1.03 20.03
CA SER A 208 11.46 0.37 19.62
C SER A 208 10.12 1.10 19.61
N ALA A 209 9.06 0.47 19.07
CA ALA A 209 7.71 1.02 19.08
C ALA A 209 7.16 1.19 20.50
N ALA A 210 7.44 0.24 21.40
CA ALA A 210 7.02 0.33 22.80
C ALA A 210 7.72 1.46 23.59
N ARG A 211 8.93 1.84 23.19
CA ARG A 211 9.69 2.95 23.81
C ARG A 211 9.37 4.31 23.19
N ALA A 212 9.00 4.33 21.91
CA ALA A 212 8.60 5.54 21.22
C ALA A 212 7.18 5.94 21.64
N THR A 213 6.94 7.24 21.78
CA THR A 213 5.63 7.78 22.17
C THR A 213 5.01 8.59 21.03
N PHE A 214 3.68 8.58 20.98
CA PHE A 214 2.86 9.44 20.13
C PHE A 214 1.87 10.20 21.03
N THR A 215 1.71 11.49 20.78
CA THR A 215 0.74 12.32 21.50
C THR A 215 -0.53 12.46 20.68
N ARG A 216 -1.61 11.85 21.16
CA ARG A 216 -2.93 11.98 20.55
C ARG A 216 -3.50 13.38 20.80
N ARG A 217 -4.54 13.74 20.04
CA ARG A 217 -5.19 15.05 20.15
C ARG A 217 -5.75 15.39 21.53
N ASP A 218 -6.17 14.37 22.27
CA ASP A 218 -6.68 14.52 23.64
C ASP A 218 -5.55 14.71 24.67
N GLY A 219 -4.29 14.77 24.22
CA GLY A 219 -3.11 14.90 25.06
C GLY A 219 -2.60 13.57 25.62
N THR A 220 -3.27 12.45 25.33
CA THR A 220 -2.80 11.14 25.79
C THR A 220 -1.53 10.73 25.06
N GLN A 221 -0.54 10.27 25.84
CA GLN A 221 0.69 9.69 25.30
C GLN A 221 0.54 8.18 25.24
N VAL A 222 0.74 7.62 24.06
CA VAL A 222 0.64 6.18 23.82
C VAL A 222 1.93 5.66 23.18
N PRO A 223 2.32 4.40 23.43
CA PRO A 223 3.35 3.75 22.64
C PRO A 223 2.94 3.66 21.17
N LYS A 224 3.93 3.58 20.27
CA LYS A 224 3.64 3.34 18.85
C LYS A 224 3.19 1.90 18.64
N PHE A 225 2.37 1.68 17.62
CA PHE A 225 1.74 0.39 17.36
C PHE A 225 2.20 -0.21 16.03
N ILE A 226 2.42 -1.52 16.00
CA ILE A 226 2.81 -2.23 14.77
C ILE A 226 1.76 -3.29 14.44
N TYR A 227 1.25 -3.24 13.21
CA TYR A 227 0.56 -4.34 12.55
C TYR A 227 1.57 -5.17 11.74
N LEU A 228 1.51 -6.49 11.93
CA LEU A 228 2.15 -7.44 11.03
C LEU A 228 1.17 -7.79 9.91
N ASP A 229 1.46 -7.27 8.71
CA ASP A 229 0.66 -7.50 7.52
C ASP A 229 0.78 -8.97 7.07
N MET A 230 -0.30 -9.49 6.47
CA MET A 230 -0.34 -10.82 5.86
C MET A 230 -0.17 -10.72 4.35
N GLU A 231 0.71 -11.53 3.80
CA GLU A 231 1.09 -11.49 2.39
C GLU A 231 0.44 -12.65 1.61
N GLU A 232 1.25 -13.56 1.07
CA GLU A 232 0.77 -14.74 0.34
C GLU A 232 0.34 -15.84 1.31
N TYR A 233 -0.58 -16.71 0.88
CA TYR A 233 -1.05 -17.85 1.69
C TYR A 233 0.10 -18.75 2.20
N ARG A 234 1.16 -18.94 1.41
CA ARG A 234 2.33 -19.73 1.82
C ARG A 234 3.01 -19.19 3.09
N ASP A 235 2.88 -17.90 3.34
CA ASP A 235 3.51 -17.19 4.45
C ASP A 235 2.58 -17.08 5.67
N LEU A 236 1.31 -17.50 5.58
CA LEU A 236 0.32 -17.42 6.66
C LEU A 236 0.81 -18.06 7.95
N SER A 237 1.16 -19.35 7.88
CA SER A 237 1.63 -20.09 9.04
C SER A 237 2.92 -19.51 9.63
N LEU A 238 3.81 -19.01 8.77
CA LEU A 238 5.11 -18.48 9.17
C LEU A 238 4.93 -17.13 9.88
N THR A 239 4.09 -16.25 9.31
CA THR A 239 3.75 -14.93 9.86
C THR A 239 3.10 -15.05 11.23
N CYS A 240 2.12 -15.95 11.38
CA CYS A 240 1.46 -16.21 12.66
C CYS A 240 2.44 -16.74 13.72
N GLU A 241 3.29 -17.72 13.38
CA GLU A 241 4.27 -18.24 14.33
C GLU A 241 5.33 -17.20 14.71
N VAL A 242 5.85 -16.43 13.75
CA VAL A 242 6.79 -15.34 14.04
C VAL A 242 6.16 -14.32 14.99
N PHE A 243 4.91 -13.93 14.73
CA PHE A 243 4.18 -12.98 15.59
C PHE A 243 4.07 -13.49 17.04
N MET A 244 3.54 -14.70 17.22
CA MET A 244 3.31 -15.28 18.55
C MET A 244 4.63 -15.52 19.28
N ARG A 245 5.59 -16.21 18.64
CA ARG A 245 6.89 -16.53 19.29
C ARG A 245 7.70 -15.28 19.60
N THR A 246 7.55 -14.20 18.83
CA THR A 246 8.19 -12.92 19.18
C THR A 246 7.57 -12.35 20.44
N LEU A 247 6.24 -12.26 20.54
CA LEU A 247 5.57 -11.69 21.71
C LEU A 247 5.71 -12.54 22.98
N GLU A 248 5.97 -13.84 22.85
CA GLU A 248 6.33 -14.73 23.97
C GLU A 248 7.73 -14.47 24.55
N ARG A 249 8.58 -13.69 23.88
CA ARG A 249 9.92 -13.39 24.39
C ARG A 249 9.86 -12.50 25.62
N ARG A 250 10.72 -12.81 26.60
CA ARG A 250 10.85 -12.07 27.85
C ARG A 250 11.02 -10.56 27.60
N GLY A 251 10.27 -9.74 28.33
CA GLY A 251 10.31 -8.28 28.21
C GLY A 251 9.43 -7.70 27.12
N LEU A 252 8.55 -8.49 26.49
CA LEU A 252 7.51 -8.03 25.57
C LEU A 252 6.09 -8.16 26.14
N GLU A 253 5.94 -8.50 27.42
CA GLU A 253 4.66 -8.80 28.08
C GLU A 253 3.69 -7.60 28.09
N GLN A 254 4.20 -6.38 27.94
CA GLN A 254 3.42 -5.14 27.90
C GLN A 254 3.34 -4.53 26.50
N VAL A 255 3.92 -5.20 25.48
CA VAL A 255 3.86 -4.72 24.10
C VAL A 255 2.51 -5.07 23.49
N SER A 256 1.85 -4.05 22.95
CA SER A 256 0.67 -4.22 22.11
C SER A 256 1.08 -4.23 20.64
N ALA A 257 0.67 -5.26 19.92
CA ALA A 257 0.88 -5.41 18.48
C ALA A 257 -0.36 -6.05 17.83
N GLY A 258 -0.50 -5.88 16.52
CA GLY A 258 -1.58 -6.49 15.74
C GLY A 258 -1.05 -7.41 14.65
N ILE A 259 -1.87 -8.34 14.21
CA ILE A 259 -1.63 -9.20 13.04
C ILE A 259 -2.84 -9.15 12.12
N VAL A 260 -2.60 -9.17 10.80
CA VAL A 260 -3.66 -9.27 9.80
C VAL A 260 -3.99 -10.75 9.56
N LEU A 261 -5.28 -11.09 9.56
CA LEU A 261 -5.79 -12.40 9.15
C LEU A 261 -6.79 -12.21 8.01
N GLN A 262 -6.68 -13.04 6.96
CA GLN A 262 -7.38 -12.79 5.72
C GLN A 262 -8.67 -13.62 5.65
N ALA A 263 -9.83 -12.97 5.81
CA ALA A 263 -11.13 -13.66 5.90
C ALA A 263 -11.52 -14.51 4.66
N TYR A 264 -10.87 -14.26 3.51
CA TYR A 264 -11.03 -15.08 2.30
C TYR A 264 -10.25 -16.41 2.31
N ILE A 265 -9.39 -16.66 3.33
CA ILE A 265 -8.66 -17.91 3.53
C ILE A 265 -9.30 -18.66 4.70
N PRO A 266 -9.85 -19.87 4.50
CA PRO A 266 -10.46 -20.66 5.56
C PRO A 266 -9.54 -20.87 6.78
N ASP A 267 -8.25 -21.16 6.55
CA ASP A 267 -7.26 -21.40 7.60
C ASP A 267 -7.03 -20.18 8.51
N SER A 268 -7.33 -18.96 8.05
CA SER A 268 -7.24 -17.77 8.91
C SER A 268 -8.17 -17.86 10.12
N TYR A 269 -9.31 -18.54 9.99
CA TYR A 269 -10.21 -18.78 11.14
C TYR A 269 -9.56 -19.65 12.21
N LEU A 270 -8.76 -20.65 11.81
CA LEU A 270 -8.05 -21.53 12.74
C LEU A 270 -6.96 -20.77 13.51
N TRP A 271 -6.25 -19.85 12.83
CA TRP A 271 -5.25 -18.99 13.48
C TRP A 271 -5.85 -17.89 14.37
N GLN A 272 -7.13 -17.56 14.19
CA GLN A 272 -7.82 -16.57 15.01
C GLN A 272 -8.22 -17.13 16.40
N GLN A 273 -8.40 -18.45 16.51
CA GLN A 273 -8.79 -19.11 17.77
C GLN A 273 -7.64 -19.14 18.77
#